data_AF-A0A7S1LNW0-F1
#
_entry.id   AF-A0A7S1LNW0-F1
#
_cell.length_a   1.000
_cell.length_b   1.000
_cell.length_c   1.000
_cell.angle_alpha   90.00
_cell.angle_beta   90.00
_cell.angle_gamma   90.00
#
_symmetry.space_group_name_H-M   'P 1'
#
loop_
_entity.id
_entity.type
_entity.pdbx_description
1 polymer ?
#
loop_
_entity_poly.entity_id
_entity_poly.type
_entity_poly.pdbx_seq_one_letter_code
_entity_poly.pdbx_strand_id
1 'polypeptide(L)'
;QQCDPVFTDPKPPVWYSDSFCNAPERSDVTLTVAHGAIPEWFRGTLFRNVPAQYNIGVDQVQHWFDGFAQINAIDFVTNTTAVMRSKFLNSTMIDVMNNTDRRISARGAFTYPFP
;
A
#
# COMPACT_ATOMS: atom_id res chain seq x y z
N GLN A 1 -0.69 1.71 -16.06
CA GLN A 1 -1.75 0.72 -15.72
C GLN A 1 -2.80 1.48 -14.94
N GLN A 2 -4.04 1.48 -15.40
CA GLN A 2 -5.11 2.24 -14.75
C GLN A 2 -5.57 1.48 -13.51
N CYS A 3 -5.42 2.10 -12.36
CA CYS A 3 -5.90 1.57 -11.08
C CYS A 3 -7.39 1.89 -11.01
N ASP A 4 -8.22 0.93 -11.40
CA ASP A 4 -9.68 1.07 -11.39
C ASP A 4 -10.24 0.16 -10.30
N PRO A 5 -10.17 0.59 -9.02
CA PRO A 5 -10.86 -0.14 -7.97
C PRO A 5 -12.36 -0.09 -8.24
N VAL A 6 -12.96 -1.28 -8.35
CA VAL A 6 -14.39 -1.52 -8.59
C VAL A 6 -15.30 -0.76 -7.61
N PHE A 7 -14.78 -0.32 -6.47
CA PHE A 7 -15.50 0.37 -5.39
C PHE A 7 -15.52 1.92 -5.48
N THR A 8 -15.06 2.54 -6.57
CA THR A 8 -15.02 4.02 -6.69
C THR A 8 -16.04 4.61 -7.68
N ASP A 9 -17.26 4.09 -7.74
CA ASP A 9 -18.33 4.64 -8.62
C ASP A 9 -19.19 5.71 -7.89
N PRO A 10 -19.32 6.95 -8.41
CA PRO A 10 -18.74 7.50 -9.65
C PRO A 10 -17.24 7.75 -9.57
N LYS A 11 -16.55 7.50 -10.69
CA LYS A 11 -15.08 7.57 -10.79
C LYS A 11 -14.56 8.93 -10.30
N PRO A 12 -13.80 8.96 -9.20
CA PRO A 12 -13.23 10.18 -8.66
C PRO A 12 -12.08 10.69 -9.54
N PRO A 13 -11.57 11.91 -9.29
CA PRO A 13 -10.40 12.41 -9.99
C PRO A 13 -9.20 11.44 -9.90
N VAL A 14 -8.34 11.45 -10.92
CA VAL A 14 -7.21 10.52 -11.07
C VAL A 14 -6.32 10.46 -9.82
N TRP A 15 -6.02 11.62 -9.21
CA TRP A 15 -5.20 11.69 -8.00
C TRP A 15 -5.78 10.91 -6.81
N TYR A 16 -7.09 10.75 -6.76
CA TYR A 16 -7.77 9.97 -5.72
C TYR A 16 -7.73 8.48 -6.06
N SER A 17 -8.03 8.10 -7.31
CA SER A 17 -7.99 6.70 -7.74
C SER A 17 -6.60 6.09 -7.65
N ASP A 18 -5.54 6.88 -7.86
CA ASP A 18 -4.16 6.44 -7.75
C ASP A 18 -3.79 5.97 -6.33
N SER A 19 -4.52 6.42 -5.30
CA SER A 19 -4.33 5.96 -3.92
C SER A 19 -4.71 4.49 -3.71
N PHE A 20 -5.41 3.88 -4.66
CA PHE A 20 -5.82 2.47 -4.64
C PHE A 20 -5.07 1.63 -5.69
N CYS A 21 -3.93 2.11 -6.17
CA CYS A 21 -3.01 1.32 -6.97
C CYS A 21 -2.25 0.30 -6.13
N ASN A 22 -1.85 -0.81 -6.76
CA ASN A 22 -0.84 -1.70 -6.17
C ASN A 22 0.50 -0.95 -6.06
N ALA A 23 1.11 -1.01 -4.88
CA ALA A 23 2.40 -0.42 -4.59
C ALA A 23 3.42 -1.54 -4.31
N PRO A 24 4.48 -1.69 -5.13
CA PRO A 24 5.53 -2.66 -4.84
C PRO A 24 6.30 -2.25 -3.58
N GLU A 25 6.95 -3.21 -2.93
CA GLU A 25 7.91 -2.91 -1.87
C GLU A 25 9.03 -2.01 -2.38
N ARG A 26 9.56 -1.18 -1.49
CA ARG A 26 10.63 -0.23 -1.78
C ARG A 26 11.70 -0.29 -0.70
N SER A 27 12.95 -0.39 -1.12
CA SER A 27 14.12 -0.22 -0.25
C SER A 27 14.81 1.11 -0.58
N ASP A 28 15.12 1.87 0.47
CA ASP A 28 16.05 3.01 0.46
C ASP A 28 15.75 4.07 -0.61
N VAL A 29 14.49 4.48 -0.74
CA VAL A 29 14.09 5.58 -1.63
C VAL A 29 14.44 6.91 -0.97
N THR A 30 15.35 7.66 -1.56
CA THR A 30 15.69 9.00 -1.08
C THR A 30 14.61 9.99 -1.49
N LEU A 31 14.10 10.74 -0.51
CA LEU A 31 13.12 11.82 -0.68
C LEU A 31 13.79 13.16 -0.42
N THR A 32 13.53 14.14 -1.28
CA THR A 32 13.97 15.52 -1.09
C THR A 32 12.80 16.42 -0.71
N VAL A 33 13.03 17.38 0.16
CA VAL A 33 12.03 18.36 0.57
C VAL A 33 11.69 19.26 -0.63
N ALA A 34 10.42 19.26 -1.03
CA ALA A 34 9.94 20.07 -2.16
C ALA A 34 9.81 21.57 -1.81
N HIS A 35 9.52 21.90 -0.55
CA HIS A 35 9.38 23.27 -0.07
C HIS A 35 9.77 23.39 1.41
N GLY A 36 10.46 24.46 1.77
CA GLY A 36 10.91 24.72 3.15
C GLY A 36 12.04 23.81 3.61
N ALA A 37 12.09 23.53 4.91
CA ALA A 37 13.07 22.64 5.55
C ALA A 37 12.44 21.88 6.72
N ILE A 38 12.88 20.64 6.93
CA ILE A 38 12.52 19.84 8.10
C ILE A 38 13.22 20.45 9.34
N PRO A 39 12.50 20.73 10.44
CA PRO A 39 13.10 21.30 11.65
C PRO A 39 14.22 20.42 12.21
N GLU A 40 15.25 21.03 12.81
CA GLU A 40 16.41 20.28 13.35
C GLU A 40 16.02 19.30 14.47
N TRP A 41 15.03 19.66 15.28
CA TRP A 41 14.53 18.82 16.36
C TRP A 41 13.66 17.65 15.87
N PHE A 42 13.22 17.66 14.61
CA PHE A 42 12.37 16.61 14.05
C PHE A 42 13.26 15.52 13.45
N ARG A 43 13.59 14.53 14.28
CA ARG A 43 14.41 13.37 13.92
C ARG A 43 13.73 12.09 14.39
N GLY A 44 13.84 11.06 13.57
CA GLY A 44 13.23 9.76 13.81
C GLY A 44 12.49 9.25 12.59
N THR A 45 11.72 8.19 12.78
CA THR A 45 11.05 7.49 11.70
C THR A 45 9.53 7.57 11.85
N LEU A 46 8.84 8.05 10.83
CA LEU A 46 7.39 7.97 10.72
C LEU A 46 7.01 6.61 10.14
N PHE A 47 6.31 5.80 10.95
CA PHE A 47 5.72 4.54 10.50
C PHE A 47 4.25 4.74 10.13
N ARG A 48 3.83 4.23 8.97
CA ARG A 48 2.43 4.20 8.52
C ARG A 48 2.07 2.82 8.01
N ASN A 49 0.94 2.29 8.47
CA ASN A 49 0.33 1.11 7.87
C ASN A 49 -0.63 1.55 6.77
N VAL A 50 -0.51 0.99 5.57
CA VAL A 50 -1.39 1.30 4.42
C VAL A 50 -1.78 0.03 3.67
N PRO A 51 -2.96 0.00 3.05
CA PRO A 51 -3.28 -1.00 2.03
C PRO A 51 -2.43 -0.73 0.77
N ALA A 52 -1.78 -1.76 0.23
CA ALA A 52 -0.84 -1.62 -0.89
C ALA A 52 -0.98 -2.66 -1.99
N GLN A 53 -1.74 -3.73 -1.79
CA GLN A 53 -2.01 -4.72 -2.83
C GLN A 53 -3.50 -5.02 -2.85
N TYR A 54 -4.14 -4.80 -3.99
CA TYR A 54 -5.58 -4.96 -4.20
C TYR A 54 -5.91 -6.13 -5.15
N ASN A 55 -4.91 -6.72 -5.81
CA ASN A 55 -5.07 -7.86 -6.71
C ASN A 55 -4.34 -9.10 -6.20
N ILE A 56 -4.95 -10.28 -6.38
CA ILE A 56 -4.38 -11.59 -6.06
C ILE A 56 -4.60 -12.48 -7.29
N GLY A 57 -3.55 -12.76 -8.05
CA GLY A 57 -3.69 -13.44 -9.34
C GLY A 57 -4.66 -12.68 -10.25
N VAL A 58 -5.77 -13.33 -10.63
CA VAL A 58 -6.85 -12.76 -11.45
C VAL A 58 -7.94 -12.06 -10.66
N ASP A 59 -7.93 -12.17 -9.33
CA ASP A 59 -8.97 -11.64 -8.45
C ASP A 59 -8.60 -10.26 -7.89
N GLN A 60 -9.62 -9.46 -7.56
CA GLN A 60 -9.48 -8.13 -6.99
C GLN A 60 -10.33 -8.01 -5.72
N VAL A 61 -9.78 -7.32 -4.72
CA VAL A 61 -10.52 -7.01 -3.49
C VAL A 61 -11.65 -6.02 -3.78
N GLN A 62 -12.76 -6.16 -3.06
CA GLN A 62 -13.99 -5.40 -3.34
C GLN A 62 -14.11 -4.13 -2.49
N HIS A 63 -13.19 -3.89 -1.56
CA HIS A 63 -13.24 -2.74 -0.66
C HIS A 63 -11.85 -2.15 -0.41
N TRP A 64 -11.77 -0.83 -0.22
CA TRP A 64 -10.50 -0.12 -0.03
C TRP A 64 -9.69 -0.55 1.20
N PHE A 65 -10.31 -1.25 2.16
CA PHE A 65 -9.68 -1.70 3.41
C PHE A 65 -9.22 -3.15 3.35
N ASP A 66 -9.51 -3.85 2.24
CA ASP A 66 -9.13 -5.24 2.05
C ASP A 66 -7.76 -5.38 1.36
N GLY A 67 -7.13 -4.26 0.98
CA GLY A 67 -5.77 -4.30 0.42
C GLY A 67 -4.76 -4.80 1.46
N PHE A 68 -3.77 -5.60 1.02
CA PHE A 68 -2.77 -6.17 1.91
C PHE A 68 -1.93 -5.07 2.57
N ALA A 69 -1.67 -5.26 3.86
CA ALA A 69 -0.96 -4.29 4.69
C ALA A 69 0.50 -4.17 4.27
N GLN A 70 0.93 -2.94 4.04
CA GLN A 70 2.32 -2.56 3.84
C GLN A 70 2.71 -1.47 4.85
N ILE A 71 3.82 -1.71 5.55
CA ILE A 71 4.39 -0.77 6.50
C ILE A 71 5.35 0.14 5.74
N ASN A 72 5.05 1.43 5.76
CA ASN A 72 5.94 2.48 5.28
C ASN A 72 6.72 3.05 6.46
N ALA A 73 8.03 3.23 6.26
CA ALA A 73 8.94 3.86 7.21
C ALA A 73 9.64 5.02 6.49
N ILE A 74 9.42 6.24 6.98
CA ILE A 74 10.08 7.45 6.46
C ILE A 74 11.01 7.96 7.55
N ASP A 75 12.30 7.85 7.32
CA ASP A 75 13.35 8.26 8.24
C ASP A 75 13.86 9.66 7.88
N PHE A 76 13.73 10.61 8.79
CA PHE A 76 14.11 12.01 8.57
C PHE A 76 15.59 12.21 8.92
N VAL A 77 16.45 12.21 7.89
CA VAL A 77 17.91 12.17 8.04
C VAL A 77 18.50 13.58 8.21
N THR A 78 18.05 14.53 7.40
CA THR A 78 18.53 15.92 7.41
C THR A 78 17.37 16.90 7.30
N ASN A 79 17.68 18.21 7.33
CA ASN A 79 16.67 19.25 7.12
C ASN A 79 16.09 19.26 5.69
N THR A 80 16.67 18.49 4.76
CA THR A 80 16.30 18.48 3.33
C THR A 80 16.06 17.09 2.76
N THR A 81 16.39 16.04 3.52
CA THR A 81 16.39 14.66 3.02
C THR A 81 15.73 13.70 4.02
N ALA A 82 14.91 12.81 3.49
CA ALA A 82 14.40 11.65 4.20
C ALA A 82 14.63 10.37 3.37
N VAL A 83 14.62 9.22 4.02
CA VAL A 83 14.74 7.91 3.37
C VAL A 83 13.47 7.12 3.63
N MET A 84 12.81 6.67 2.56
CA MET A 84 11.59 5.89 2.60
C MET A 84 11.86 4.42 2.29
N ARG A 85 11.26 3.55 3.10
CA ARG A 85 11.21 2.11 2.89
C ARG A 85 9.78 1.63 3.05
N SER A 86 9.41 0.61 2.29
CA SER A 86 8.14 -0.07 2.45
C SER A 86 8.31 -1.58 2.31
N LYS A 87 7.66 -2.31 3.22
CA LYS A 87 7.59 -3.77 3.19
C LYS A 87 6.19 -4.22 3.54
N PHE A 88 5.74 -5.27 2.89
CA PHE A 88 4.50 -5.91 3.28
C PHE A 88 4.63 -6.50 4.68
N LEU A 89 3.54 -6.45 5.42
CA LEU A 89 3.47 -7.10 6.72
C LEU A 89 3.45 -8.61 6.51
N ASN A 90 4.40 -9.30 7.13
CA ASN A 90 4.44 -10.76 7.12
C ASN A 90 3.30 -11.32 7.98
N SER A 91 2.15 -11.49 7.34
CA SER A 91 0.93 -12.05 7.89
C SER A 91 0.62 -13.35 7.16
N THR A 92 -0.15 -14.24 7.78
CA THR A 92 -0.60 -15.48 7.12
C THR A 92 -1.28 -15.22 5.77
N MET A 93 -1.89 -14.04 5.60
CA MET A 93 -2.55 -13.62 4.37
C MET A 93 -1.55 -13.37 3.22
N ILE A 94 -0.36 -12.83 3.50
CA ILE A 94 0.64 -12.63 2.44
C ILE A 94 1.24 -13.95 1.96
N ASP A 95 1.36 -14.94 2.84
CA ASP A 95 1.81 -16.27 2.45
C ASP A 95 0.83 -16.94 1.50
N VAL A 96 -0.47 -16.77 1.73
CA VAL A 96 -1.51 -17.26 0.82
C VAL A 96 -1.43 -16.56 -0.54
N MET A 97 -1.23 -15.24 -0.56
CA MET A 97 -1.05 -14.48 -1.80
C MET A 97 0.18 -14.94 -2.59
N ASN A 98 1.29 -15.23 -1.92
CA ASN A 98 2.55 -15.62 -2.57
C ASN A 98 2.58 -17.09 -3.02
N ASN A 99 1.88 -17.99 -2.32
CA ASN A 99 2.01 -19.44 -2.52
C ASN A 99 0.76 -20.09 -3.13
N THR A 100 -0.33 -19.35 -3.33
CA THR A 100 -1.55 -19.92 -3.89
C THR A 100 -2.20 -18.99 -4.90
N ASP A 101 -2.68 -19.57 -6.00
CA ASP A 101 -3.62 -18.94 -6.95
C ASP A 101 -5.05 -18.86 -6.35
N ARG A 102 -5.17 -18.81 -5.02
CA ARG A 102 -6.45 -18.93 -4.30
C ARG A 102 -6.96 -17.57 -3.83
N ARG A 103 -8.29 -17.44 -3.90
CA ARG A 103 -9.04 -16.28 -3.39
C ARG A 103 -8.92 -16.18 -1.87
N ILE A 104 -8.72 -14.96 -1.38
CA ILE A 104 -8.55 -14.64 0.06
C ILE A 104 -9.81 -13.93 0.56
N SER A 105 -10.28 -14.33 1.75
CA SER A 105 -11.43 -13.72 2.40
C SER A 105 -10.97 -12.62 3.37
N ALA A 106 -11.43 -11.41 3.14
CA ALA A 106 -11.21 -10.22 3.97
C ALA A 106 -12.57 -9.55 4.26
N ARG A 107 -12.60 -8.41 4.96
CA ARG A 107 -13.87 -7.73 5.30
C ARG A 107 -14.45 -7.02 4.07
N GLY A 108 -15.09 -7.80 3.20
CA GLY A 108 -15.72 -7.34 1.96
C GLY A 108 -15.42 -8.28 0.79
N ALA A 109 -14.29 -8.98 0.82
CA ALA A 109 -13.99 -10.06 -0.12
C ALA A 109 -14.62 -11.39 0.34
N PHE A 110 -15.80 -11.73 -0.18
CA PHE A 110 -16.38 -13.06 -0.02
C PHE A 110 -15.66 -14.05 -0.95
N THR A 111 -14.93 -15.02 -0.38
CA THR A 111 -14.48 -16.19 -1.13
C THR A 111 -15.64 -17.16 -1.25
N TYR A 112 -16.21 -17.30 -2.45
CA TYR A 112 -17.01 -18.48 -2.75
C TYR A 112 -16.11 -19.71 -2.64
N PRO A 113 -16.50 -20.77 -1.92
CA PRO A 113 -15.84 -22.05 -2.07
C PRO A 113 -15.99 -22.46 -3.55
N PHE A 114 -14.89 -22.79 -4.22
CA PHE A 114 -14.99 -23.49 -5.49
C PHE A 114 -15.65 -24.86 -5.23
N PRO A 115 -16.45 -25.39 -6.17
CA PRO A 115 -17.03 -26.73 -6.06
C PRO A 115 -15.96 -27.82 -5.93
#